data_AF-A0A2H1I586-F1
#
_entry.id   AF-A0A2H1I586-F1
#
_cell.length_a   1.000
_cell.length_b   1.000
_cell.length_c   1.000
_cell.angle_alpha   90.00
_cell.angle_beta   90.00
_cell.angle_gamma   90.00
#
_symmetry.space_group_name_H-M   'P 1'
#
loop_
_entity.id
_entity.type
_entity.pdbx_description
1 polymer ?
#
loop_
_entity_poly.entity_id
_entity_poly.type
_entity_poly.pdbx_seq_one_letter_code
_entity_poly.pdbx_strand_id
1 'polypeptide(L)'
;MGILDRFEKGLENVVNGAFAKAFRSQVEPVELAGSLRREADNKAAVVSRGRTLTANHYSIELSPTDFDRLSGLENELRSDLRQVIGDHAVEQAYSFVGPVSVEFVEAEDLDTGMYRVVSSTQRPDGSPAAQPANRGGYDPVSRSHNIVGEGQASSGSRPVAPRRTPEPAPARPTATSRPASAPVRQAAPSRSRSIVANVTIHGQDYELRQGTNVFGRSSSSSDYVIDDPGVSRRHFEITVERDHSVANDLGSTNGTLLRGRKLTSANLSDGDVLMAGDAEVRYHEIEQDAQ
;
A
#
# COMPACT_ATOMS: atom_id res chain seq x y z
N MET A 1 20.04 -15.02 12.76
CA MET A 1 20.79 -13.78 13.02
C MET A 1 20.17 -12.69 12.18
N GLY A 2 19.58 -11.69 12.82
CA GLY A 2 18.69 -10.73 12.18
C GLY A 2 19.45 -9.74 11.28
N ILE A 3 18.85 -9.39 10.16
CA ILE A 3 19.25 -8.30 9.26
C ILE A 3 19.33 -6.93 9.97
N LEU A 4 18.54 -6.74 11.04
CA LEU A 4 18.65 -5.60 11.95
C LEU A 4 20.00 -5.55 12.68
N ASP A 5 20.54 -6.70 13.08
CA ASP A 5 21.80 -6.82 13.83
C ASP A 5 23.03 -6.46 12.96
N ARG A 6 22.90 -6.53 11.63
CA ARG A 6 23.94 -6.07 10.69
C ARG A 6 23.80 -4.59 10.31
N PHE A 7 22.58 -4.09 10.22
CA PHE A 7 22.34 -2.64 10.10
C PHE A 7 22.80 -1.92 11.37
N GLU A 8 22.50 -2.50 12.54
CA GLU A 8 23.02 -2.06 13.84
C GLU A 8 24.55 -2.18 13.90
N LYS A 9 25.18 -3.27 13.44
CA LYS A 9 26.65 -3.37 13.37
C LYS A 9 27.31 -2.41 12.37
N GLY A 10 26.64 -2.11 11.26
CA GLY A 10 27.06 -1.07 10.31
C GLY A 10 27.00 0.31 10.93
N LEU A 11 25.95 0.57 11.72
CA LEU A 11 25.80 1.77 12.54
C LEU A 11 26.84 1.82 13.68
N GLU A 12 27.13 0.71 14.35
CA GLU A 12 28.05 0.60 15.50
C GLU A 12 29.49 1.00 15.16
N ASN A 13 29.96 0.73 13.94
CA ASN A 13 31.29 1.19 13.50
C ASN A 13 31.36 2.72 13.28
N VAL A 14 30.21 3.36 13.11
CA VAL A 14 30.04 4.81 12.88
C VAL A 14 29.64 5.53 14.19
N VAL A 15 29.10 4.81 15.18
CA VAL A 15 28.77 5.32 16.52
C VAL A 15 29.94 5.17 17.49
N ASN A 16 31.09 5.78 17.15
CA ASN A 16 32.08 6.15 18.16
C ASN A 16 32.65 7.57 17.99
N GLY A 17 32.18 8.34 17.01
CA GLY A 17 32.75 9.66 16.71
C GLY A 17 31.78 10.83 16.63
N ALA A 18 30.64 10.70 15.93
CA ALA A 18 29.90 11.89 15.50
C ALA A 18 28.39 11.75 15.23
N PHE A 19 27.79 10.57 15.35
CA PHE A 19 26.44 10.33 14.81
C PHE A 19 25.27 10.57 15.79
N ALA A 20 25.40 10.25 17.08
CA ALA A 20 24.30 10.37 18.05
C ALA A 20 23.89 11.81 18.40
N LYS A 21 24.65 12.82 17.96
CA LYS A 21 24.36 14.24 18.21
C LYS A 21 23.87 15.00 16.99
N ALA A 22 24.04 14.46 15.78
CA ALA A 22 23.70 15.11 14.51
C ALA A 22 22.32 14.72 13.95
N PHE A 23 21.77 13.56 14.32
CA PHE A 23 20.47 13.06 13.82
C PHE A 23 19.38 13.02 14.90
N ARG A 24 19.14 14.15 15.59
CA ARG A 24 17.85 14.38 16.27
C ARG A 24 16.78 14.93 15.31
N SER A 25 17.02 14.86 14.00
CA SER A 25 16.16 15.45 12.97
C SER A 25 15.29 14.39 12.31
N GLN A 26 14.00 14.43 12.67
CA GLN A 26 12.75 14.06 11.99
C GLN A 26 12.69 12.98 10.88
N VAL A 27 13.72 12.72 10.05
CA VAL A 27 13.74 11.59 9.10
C VAL A 27 14.80 10.59 9.55
N GLU A 28 14.35 9.48 10.13
CA GLU A 28 15.28 8.43 10.58
C GLU A 28 15.65 7.49 9.42
N PRO A 29 16.93 7.09 9.25
CA PRO A 29 17.35 6.14 8.21
C PRO A 29 16.58 4.80 8.23
N VAL A 30 16.17 4.37 9.42
CA VAL A 30 15.35 3.16 9.62
C VAL A 30 13.96 3.34 9.00
N GLU A 31 13.39 4.54 9.05
CA GLU A 31 12.10 4.84 8.42
C GLU A 31 12.22 4.83 6.89
N LEU A 32 13.31 5.37 6.33
CA LEU A 32 13.58 5.28 4.88
C LEU A 32 13.66 3.82 4.43
N ALA A 33 14.40 2.99 5.15
CA ALA A 33 14.49 1.56 4.89
C ALA A 33 13.13 0.84 4.98
N GLY A 34 12.30 1.19 5.96
CA GLY A 34 10.93 0.69 6.10
C GLY A 34 10.04 1.10 4.92
N SER A 35 10.09 2.38 4.54
CA SER A 35 9.32 2.95 3.45
C SER A 35 9.69 2.35 2.09
N LEU A 36 10.98 2.12 1.83
CA LEU A 36 11.46 1.48 0.60
C LEU A 36 10.96 0.04 0.48
N ARG A 37 10.97 -0.74 1.56
CA ARG A 37 10.43 -2.11 1.58
C ARG A 37 8.93 -2.14 1.29
N ARG A 38 8.17 -1.28 1.98
CA ARG A 38 6.72 -1.15 1.76
C ARG A 38 6.42 -0.74 0.31
N GLU A 39 7.22 0.17 -0.25
CA GLU A 39 7.06 0.59 -1.63
C GLU A 39 7.39 -0.54 -2.62
N ALA A 40 8.40 -1.37 -2.34
CA ALA A 40 8.69 -2.57 -3.11
C ALA A 40 7.52 -3.57 -3.08
N ASP A 41 6.88 -3.77 -1.93
CA ASP A 41 5.70 -4.64 -1.80
C ASP A 41 4.51 -4.07 -2.59
N ASN A 42 4.28 -2.76 -2.49
CA ASN A 42 3.18 -2.09 -3.20
C ASN A 42 3.32 -2.17 -4.73
N LYS A 43 4.54 -2.17 -5.25
CA LYS A 43 4.83 -2.30 -6.69
C LYS A 43 5.05 -3.74 -7.14
N ALA A 44 4.98 -4.71 -6.23
CA ALA A 44 5.13 -6.11 -6.57
C ALA A 44 3.96 -6.57 -7.46
N ALA A 45 4.28 -7.05 -8.66
CA ALA A 45 3.30 -7.52 -9.63
C ALA A 45 3.72 -8.86 -10.23
N VAL A 46 2.80 -9.81 -10.23
CA VAL A 46 3.03 -11.15 -10.80
C VAL A 46 3.03 -11.06 -12.33
N VAL A 47 4.14 -11.44 -12.96
CA VAL A 47 4.28 -11.37 -14.42
C VAL A 47 4.24 -12.76 -15.07
N SER A 48 4.70 -13.79 -14.37
CA SER A 48 4.58 -15.19 -14.83
C SER A 48 4.49 -16.15 -13.64
N ARG A 49 4.22 -17.45 -13.90
CA ARG A 49 4.17 -18.48 -12.85
C ARG A 49 5.49 -18.48 -12.06
N GLY A 50 5.43 -18.06 -10.79
CA GLY A 50 6.59 -18.01 -9.90
C GLY A 50 7.55 -16.82 -10.12
N ARG A 51 7.14 -15.78 -10.85
CA ARG A 51 7.94 -14.55 -11.01
C ARG A 51 7.11 -13.32 -10.70
N THR A 52 7.42 -12.71 -9.57
CA THR A 52 6.87 -11.42 -9.14
C THR A 52 7.93 -10.34 -9.40
N LEU A 53 7.59 -9.33 -10.19
CA LEU A 53 8.47 -8.20 -10.45
C LEU A 53 8.15 -7.05 -9.50
N THR A 54 9.17 -6.33 -9.05
CA THR A 54 9.00 -5.06 -8.33
C THR A 54 9.85 -3.94 -8.94
N ALA A 55 9.67 -2.72 -8.45
CA ALA A 55 10.45 -1.55 -8.84
C ALA A 55 11.94 -1.76 -8.58
N ASN A 56 12.79 -1.22 -9.45
CA ASN A 56 14.24 -1.28 -9.30
C ASN A 56 14.88 0.11 -9.29
N HIS A 57 14.10 1.17 -9.43
CA HIS A 57 14.58 2.54 -9.29
C HIS A 57 13.72 3.27 -8.25
N TYR A 58 14.37 3.83 -7.24
CA TYR A 58 13.76 4.53 -6.12
C TYR A 58 14.38 5.91 -5.99
N SER A 59 13.56 6.94 -6.01
CA SER A 59 13.93 8.31 -5.70
C SER A 59 13.33 8.68 -4.35
N ILE A 60 14.17 9.14 -3.44
CA ILE A 60 13.78 9.64 -2.12
C ILE A 60 13.84 11.17 -2.20
N GLU A 61 12.66 11.77 -2.30
CA GLU A 61 12.49 13.21 -2.31
C GLU A 61 12.50 13.74 -0.89
N LEU A 62 13.35 14.74 -0.64
CA LEU A 62 13.60 15.34 0.66
C LEU A 62 13.43 16.86 0.59
N SER A 63 13.07 17.48 1.71
CA SER A 63 13.14 18.94 1.83
C SER A 63 14.56 19.45 1.56
N PRO A 64 14.73 20.69 1.09
CA PRO A 64 16.06 21.30 0.89
C PRO A 64 16.95 21.22 2.13
N THR A 65 16.34 21.44 3.31
CA THR A 65 17.05 21.42 4.59
C THR A 65 17.55 20.03 4.95
N ASP A 66 16.78 18.98 4.66
CA ASP A 66 17.17 17.59 4.96
C ASP A 66 18.13 17.04 3.91
N PHE A 67 17.95 17.42 2.64
CA PHE A 67 18.85 17.07 1.55
C PHE A 67 20.26 17.62 1.80
N ASP A 68 20.39 18.91 2.15
CA ASP A 68 21.66 19.54 2.48
C ASP A 68 22.36 18.85 3.66
N ARG A 69 21.60 18.42 4.67
CA ARG A 69 22.13 17.69 5.84
C ARG A 69 22.63 16.30 5.48
N LEU A 70 21.93 15.62 4.57
CA LEU A 70 22.27 14.26 4.12
C LEU A 70 23.36 14.23 3.06
N SER A 71 23.69 15.36 2.43
CA SER A 71 24.71 15.48 1.38
C SER A 71 26.05 14.81 1.71
N GLY A 72 26.50 14.84 2.97
CA GLY A 72 27.74 14.22 3.42
C GLY A 72 27.69 12.69 3.62
N LEU A 73 26.51 12.12 3.80
CA LEU A 73 26.28 10.69 4.07
C LEU A 73 25.63 9.94 2.90
N GLU A 74 25.16 10.69 1.90
CA GLU A 74 24.29 10.24 0.83
C GLU A 74 24.78 8.94 0.16
N ASN A 75 26.07 8.84 -0.15
CA ASN A 75 26.63 7.69 -0.86
C ASN A 75 26.61 6.41 -0.02
N GLU A 76 26.92 6.49 1.28
CA GLU A 76 26.87 5.35 2.19
C GLU A 76 25.42 4.90 2.38
N LEU A 77 24.53 5.87 2.64
CA LEU A 77 23.11 5.59 2.85
C LEU A 77 22.45 5.00 1.59
N ARG A 78 22.79 5.49 0.39
CA ARG A 78 22.34 4.89 -0.88
C ARG A 78 22.75 3.43 -0.99
N SER A 79 23.99 3.11 -0.64
CA SER A 79 24.50 1.73 -0.70
C SER A 79 23.74 0.83 0.26
N ASP A 80 23.54 1.28 1.50
CA ASP A 80 22.84 0.53 2.53
C ASP A 80 21.36 0.30 2.16
N LEU A 81 20.67 1.33 1.70
CA LEU A 81 19.27 1.22 1.28
C LEU A 81 19.08 0.29 0.06
N ARG A 82 20.02 0.32 -0.89
CA ARG A 82 20.03 -0.65 -2.02
C ARG A 82 20.17 -2.08 -1.52
N GLN A 83 21.03 -2.32 -0.53
CA GLN A 83 21.19 -3.64 0.07
C GLN A 83 19.92 -4.07 0.79
N VAL A 84 19.28 -3.19 1.57
CA VAL A 84 18.01 -3.48 2.25
C VAL A 84 16.92 -3.91 1.25
N ILE A 85 16.77 -3.19 0.13
CA ILE A 85 15.81 -3.56 -0.91
C ILE A 85 16.16 -4.91 -1.54
N GLY A 86 17.45 -5.15 -1.81
CA GLY A 86 17.93 -6.41 -2.36
C GLY A 86 17.62 -7.60 -1.47
N ASP A 87 17.93 -7.50 -0.17
CA ASP A 87 17.67 -8.54 0.83
C ASP A 87 16.16 -8.81 0.95
N HIS A 88 15.35 -7.74 1.03
CA HIS A 88 13.88 -7.86 1.10
C HIS A 88 13.29 -8.56 -0.12
N ALA A 89 13.81 -8.24 -1.32
CA ALA A 89 13.36 -8.90 -2.54
C ALA A 89 13.70 -10.40 -2.56
N VAL A 90 14.84 -10.81 -2.00
CA VAL A 90 15.16 -12.24 -1.84
C VAL A 90 14.18 -12.91 -0.88
N GLU A 91 13.90 -12.28 0.27
CA GLU A 91 12.98 -12.80 1.28
C GLU A 91 11.55 -12.98 0.75
N GLN A 92 11.06 -12.01 -0.04
CA GLN A 92 9.71 -12.03 -0.64
C GLN A 92 9.66 -12.73 -2.02
N ALA A 93 10.78 -13.31 -2.48
CA ALA A 93 10.91 -13.93 -3.80
C ALA A 93 10.51 -12.98 -4.97
N TYR A 94 10.85 -11.71 -4.85
CA TYR A 94 10.73 -10.72 -5.92
C TYR A 94 11.91 -10.80 -6.89
N SER A 95 11.71 -10.25 -8.07
CA SER A 95 12.72 -10.12 -9.11
C SER A 95 12.72 -8.69 -9.66
N PHE A 96 13.89 -8.20 -10.03
CA PHE A 96 14.03 -6.90 -10.67
C PHE A 96 14.19 -7.04 -12.18
N VAL A 97 13.83 -5.99 -12.93
CA VAL A 97 14.04 -5.92 -14.40
C VAL A 97 15.46 -5.48 -14.75
N GLY A 98 16.17 -4.90 -13.78
CA GLY A 98 17.55 -4.42 -13.91
C GLY A 98 18.19 -4.22 -12.53
N PRO A 99 19.34 -3.52 -12.46
CA PRO A 99 19.97 -3.22 -11.18
C PRO A 99 19.05 -2.35 -10.31
N VAL A 100 19.15 -2.51 -8.99
CA VAL A 100 18.49 -1.63 -8.03
C VAL A 100 19.29 -0.34 -7.91
N SER A 101 18.65 0.81 -8.07
CA SER A 101 19.20 2.13 -7.85
C SER A 101 18.35 2.89 -6.84
N VAL A 102 19.02 3.60 -5.93
CA VAL A 102 18.40 4.52 -4.98
C VAL A 102 19.09 5.86 -5.15
N GLU A 103 18.32 6.92 -5.32
CA GLU A 103 18.78 8.29 -5.39
C GLU A 103 18.05 9.17 -4.37
N PHE A 104 18.69 10.25 -3.99
CA PHE A 104 18.05 11.31 -3.20
C PHE A 104 17.88 12.52 -4.10
N VAL A 105 16.71 13.15 -4.01
CA VAL A 105 16.34 14.30 -4.82
C VAL A 105 15.80 15.37 -3.89
N GLU A 106 16.16 16.62 -4.17
CA GLU A 106 15.62 17.77 -3.45
C GLU A 106 14.23 18.12 -4.00
N ALA A 107 13.29 18.39 -3.10
CA ALA A 107 11.92 18.77 -3.40
C ALA A 107 11.55 20.01 -2.59
N GLU A 108 11.46 21.16 -3.25
CA GLU A 108 11.15 22.46 -2.63
C GLU A 108 9.73 22.55 -2.07
N ASP A 109 8.83 21.65 -2.50
CA ASP A 109 7.46 21.52 -2.01
C ASP A 109 7.36 20.78 -0.66
N LEU A 110 8.46 20.21 -0.15
CA LEU A 110 8.46 19.43 1.09
C LEU A 110 8.98 20.23 2.28
N ASP A 111 8.24 20.17 3.39
CA ASP A 111 8.67 20.70 4.69
C ASP A 111 9.78 19.85 5.33
N THR A 112 10.58 20.46 6.20
CA THR A 112 11.63 19.75 6.96
C THR A 112 11.05 18.62 7.80
N GLY A 113 11.68 17.45 7.72
CA GLY A 113 11.20 16.22 8.36
C GLY A 113 10.26 15.40 7.48
N MET A 114 9.85 15.91 6.31
CA MET A 114 9.00 15.21 5.38
C MET A 114 9.82 14.64 4.23
N TYR A 115 9.44 13.44 3.78
CA TYR A 115 10.03 12.80 2.63
C TYR A 115 8.98 12.03 1.85
N ARG A 116 9.24 11.84 0.55
CA ARG A 116 8.41 11.04 -0.34
C ARG A 116 9.29 10.05 -1.08
N VAL A 117 8.78 8.82 -1.27
CA VAL A 117 9.48 7.80 -2.05
C VAL A 117 8.72 7.60 -3.36
N VAL A 118 9.41 7.85 -4.47
CA VAL A 118 8.90 7.60 -5.81
C VAL A 118 9.62 6.39 -6.38
N SER A 119 8.86 5.41 -6.85
CA SER A 119 9.42 4.17 -7.40
C SER A 119 9.03 3.97 -8.86
N SER A 120 9.95 3.44 -9.65
CA SER A 120 9.73 3.06 -11.04
C SER A 120 10.44 1.76 -11.39
N THR A 121 9.91 1.06 -12.40
CA THR A 121 10.56 -0.10 -12.98
C THR A 121 11.25 0.34 -14.25
N GLN A 122 12.58 0.33 -14.27
CA GLN A 122 13.40 0.71 -15.40
C GLN A 122 14.10 -0.53 -15.96
N ARG A 123 14.04 -0.71 -17.28
CA ARG A 123 14.84 -1.72 -17.96
C ARG A 123 16.32 -1.32 -17.96
N PRO A 124 17.26 -2.24 -18.25
CA PRO A 124 18.70 -1.94 -18.29
C PRO A 124 19.09 -0.85 -19.30
N ASP A 125 18.22 -0.54 -20.26
CA ASP A 125 18.34 0.56 -21.23
C ASP A 125 17.82 1.91 -20.70
N GLY A 126 17.39 1.98 -19.43
CA GLY A 126 16.79 3.16 -18.79
C GLY A 126 15.33 3.41 -19.16
N SER A 127 14.77 2.65 -20.10
CA SER A 127 13.38 2.82 -20.53
C SER A 127 12.42 2.32 -19.44
N PRO A 128 11.30 3.00 -19.18
CA PRO A 128 10.29 2.49 -18.27
C PRO A 128 9.80 1.12 -18.79
N ALA A 129 9.90 0.09 -17.94
CA ALA A 129 9.23 -1.17 -18.19
C ALA A 129 7.74 -0.91 -18.00
N ALA A 130 6.92 -1.27 -19.00
CA ALA A 130 5.48 -1.21 -18.84
C ALA A 130 5.10 -1.98 -17.57
N GLN A 131 4.60 -1.27 -16.57
CA GLN A 131 4.00 -1.90 -15.41
C GLN A 131 2.90 -2.82 -15.95
N PRO A 132 2.86 -4.10 -15.58
CA PRO A 132 1.70 -4.91 -15.89
C PRO A 132 0.51 -4.14 -15.32
N ALA A 133 -0.38 -3.68 -16.20
CA ALA A 133 -1.62 -3.10 -15.78
C ALA A 133 -2.22 -4.06 -14.76
N ASN A 134 -2.62 -3.54 -13.60
CA ASN A 134 -3.35 -4.29 -12.59
C ASN A 134 -4.64 -4.80 -13.26
N ARG A 135 -4.56 -5.94 -13.94
CA ARG A 135 -5.63 -6.52 -14.75
C ARG A 135 -6.42 -7.46 -13.84
N GLY A 136 -7.00 -6.87 -12.81
CA GLY A 136 -8.27 -7.37 -12.27
C GLY A 136 -9.34 -7.07 -13.32
N GLY A 137 -9.49 -7.96 -14.29
CA GLY A 137 -10.38 -7.77 -15.43
C GLY A 137 -10.27 -8.94 -16.40
N TYR A 138 -10.78 -10.08 -15.98
CA TYR A 138 -11.14 -11.16 -16.90
C TYR A 138 -12.46 -10.73 -17.55
N ASP A 139 -12.40 -10.11 -18.72
CA ASP A 139 -13.56 -9.83 -19.56
C ASP A 139 -13.66 -10.97 -20.59
N PRO A 140 -14.67 -11.87 -20.51
CA PRO A 140 -14.87 -12.88 -21.53
C PRO A 140 -15.61 -12.27 -22.73
N VAL A 141 -15.49 -12.97 -23.85
CA VAL A 141 -16.26 -12.86 -25.10
C VAL A 141 -15.84 -11.84 -26.18
N SER A 142 -15.66 -12.42 -27.37
CA SER A 142 -15.74 -11.84 -28.73
C SER A 142 -14.43 -11.26 -29.28
N ARG A 143 -13.95 -11.60 -30.47
CA ARG A 143 -14.44 -12.48 -31.54
C ARG A 143 -13.29 -12.66 -32.56
N SER A 144 -13.28 -13.82 -33.23
CA SER A 144 -12.90 -14.05 -34.63
C SER A 144 -11.56 -13.52 -35.15
N HIS A 145 -10.62 -14.44 -35.40
CA HIS A 145 -9.81 -14.40 -36.62
C HIS A 145 -9.90 -15.75 -37.32
N ASN A 146 -10.27 -15.71 -38.59
CA ASN A 146 -10.21 -16.82 -39.54
C ASN A 146 -9.44 -16.31 -40.77
N ILE A 147 -8.73 -17.25 -41.42
CA ILE A 147 -8.08 -17.21 -42.76
C ILE A 147 -6.64 -16.66 -42.76
N VAL A 148 -5.58 -17.23 -43.37
CA VAL A 148 -5.13 -18.47 -44.09
C VAL A 148 -3.58 -18.26 -44.19
N GLY A 149 -2.63 -19.21 -44.27
CA GLY A 149 -2.64 -20.63 -44.57
C GLY A 149 -1.25 -21.31 -44.49
N GLU A 150 -1.30 -22.61 -44.77
CA GLU A 150 -0.29 -23.53 -45.37
C GLU A 150 1.10 -23.70 -44.69
N GLY A 151 1.59 -24.92 -44.40
CA GLY A 151 1.06 -26.24 -44.72
C GLY A 151 1.87 -27.42 -44.12
N GLN A 152 1.27 -28.62 -44.31
CA GLN A 152 1.82 -29.99 -44.42
C GLN A 152 2.83 -30.51 -43.37
N ALA A 153 2.85 -31.75 -42.90
CA ALA A 153 2.08 -33.01 -42.92
C ALA A 153 2.75 -33.85 -41.77
N SER A 154 2.24 -34.90 -41.14
CA SER A 154 1.54 -36.09 -41.63
C SER A 154 1.22 -37.03 -40.45
N SER A 155 0.10 -37.75 -40.60
CA SER A 155 -0.13 -39.17 -40.24
C SER A 155 -0.15 -39.65 -38.78
N GLY A 156 -1.29 -40.24 -38.42
CA GLY A 156 -1.40 -41.26 -37.37
C GLY A 156 -2.79 -41.39 -36.75
N SER A 157 -3.72 -42.07 -37.42
CA SER A 157 -5.08 -42.31 -36.92
C SER A 157 -5.25 -43.68 -36.22
N ARG A 158 -6.02 -43.65 -35.13
CA ARG A 158 -6.84 -44.72 -34.45
C ARG A 158 -6.14 -45.65 -33.44
N PRO A 159 -6.88 -46.30 -32.49
CA PRO A 159 -8.29 -46.14 -32.07
C PRO A 159 -8.50 -45.97 -30.54
N VAL A 160 -9.77 -45.77 -30.15
CA VAL A 160 -10.31 -45.57 -28.79
C VAL A 160 -10.79 -46.87 -28.14
N ALA A 161 -10.73 -46.91 -26.78
CA ALA A 161 -11.56 -47.61 -25.77
C ALA A 161 -10.86 -48.70 -24.92
N PRO A 162 -11.32 -49.05 -23.68
CA PRO A 162 -12.34 -48.43 -22.81
C PRO A 162 -11.89 -48.15 -21.35
N ARG A 163 -12.78 -47.46 -20.63
CA ARG A 163 -12.85 -47.24 -19.16
C ARG A 163 -12.36 -48.42 -18.30
N ARG A 164 -11.64 -48.09 -17.23
CA ARG A 164 -11.67 -48.80 -15.95
C ARG A 164 -11.71 -47.80 -14.79
N THR A 165 -12.82 -47.80 -14.06
CA THR A 165 -12.88 -47.37 -12.65
C THR A 165 -12.05 -48.31 -11.79
N PRO A 166 -11.49 -47.82 -10.68
CA PRO A 166 -11.79 -48.47 -9.41
C PRO A 166 -12.33 -47.50 -8.36
N GLU A 167 -13.17 -48.10 -7.53
CA GLU A 167 -13.98 -47.64 -6.40
C GLU A 167 -13.14 -47.29 -5.14
N PRO A 168 -13.69 -46.54 -4.16
CA PRO A 168 -12.97 -45.92 -3.06
C PRO A 168 -13.08 -46.69 -1.73
N ALA A 169 -12.11 -46.51 -0.82
CA ALA A 169 -12.25 -46.75 0.63
C ALA A 169 -11.02 -46.18 1.40
N PRO A 170 -11.10 -45.92 2.72
CA PRO A 170 -12.27 -45.84 3.61
C PRO A 170 -12.34 -44.52 4.41
N ALA A 171 -13.47 -44.38 5.12
CA ALA A 171 -13.89 -43.24 5.90
C ALA A 171 -13.48 -43.31 7.40
N ARG A 172 -13.56 -42.12 8.03
CA ARG A 172 -13.86 -41.78 9.44
C ARG A 172 -12.72 -41.84 10.48
N PRO A 173 -12.82 -41.08 11.62
CA PRO A 173 -14.04 -40.53 12.22
C PRO A 173 -14.12 -39.01 12.48
N THR A 174 -15.37 -38.56 12.45
CA THR A 174 -15.95 -37.36 13.04
C THR A 174 -15.99 -37.41 14.57
N ALA A 175 -15.65 -36.29 15.23
CA ALA A 175 -16.14 -35.81 16.55
C ALA A 175 -15.33 -34.51 16.84
N THR A 176 -15.82 -33.36 17.29
CA THR A 176 -16.96 -33.01 18.13
C THR A 176 -17.32 -31.54 17.90
N SER A 177 -18.61 -31.26 17.87
CA SER A 177 -19.24 -29.94 17.88
C SER A 177 -19.35 -29.31 19.28
N ARG A 178 -18.95 -28.02 19.40
CA ARG A 178 -19.36 -26.96 20.37
C ARG A 178 -19.05 -27.19 21.88
N PRO A 179 -18.98 -26.13 22.75
CA PRO A 179 -19.72 -24.86 22.68
C PRO A 179 -18.97 -23.54 23.07
N ALA A 180 -19.67 -22.43 22.78
CA ALA A 180 -19.89 -21.26 23.64
C ALA A 180 -18.73 -20.29 24.01
N SER A 181 -18.79 -19.11 23.38
CA SER A 181 -18.81 -17.76 24.01
C SER A 181 -17.79 -17.41 25.11
N ALA A 182 -16.92 -16.46 24.76
CA ALA A 182 -16.32 -15.49 25.69
C ALA A 182 -16.78 -14.07 25.28
N PRO A 183 -16.91 -13.13 26.23
CA PRO A 183 -18.09 -12.31 26.36
C PRO A 183 -18.14 -11.13 25.38
N VAL A 184 -19.29 -11.00 24.73
CA VAL A 184 -19.81 -9.73 24.24
C VAL A 184 -19.77 -8.78 25.44
N ARG A 185 -18.89 -7.78 25.37
CA ARG A 185 -18.97 -6.62 26.27
C ARG A 185 -20.36 -6.05 26.07
N GLN A 186 -21.22 -6.18 27.08
CA GLN A 186 -22.54 -5.56 27.10
C GLN A 186 -22.35 -4.07 26.80
N ALA A 187 -22.75 -3.64 25.61
CA ALA A 187 -23.13 -2.27 25.41
C ALA A 187 -24.36 -2.06 26.29
N ALA A 188 -24.26 -1.12 27.23
CA ALA A 188 -25.38 -0.54 27.95
C ALA A 188 -26.48 -0.15 26.93
N PRO A 189 -27.76 0.05 27.35
CA PRO A 189 -28.80 0.49 26.44
C PRO A 189 -28.49 1.92 25.99
N SER A 190 -27.63 2.07 24.99
CA SER A 190 -27.42 3.32 24.30
C SER A 190 -28.68 3.53 23.48
N ARG A 191 -29.39 4.59 23.83
CA ARG A 191 -30.44 5.21 23.02
C ARG A 191 -30.06 5.04 21.55
N SER A 192 -31.01 4.67 20.70
CA SER A 192 -30.81 4.60 19.26
C SER A 192 -30.58 6.01 18.72
N ARG A 193 -29.37 6.53 18.91
CA ARG A 193 -28.87 7.77 18.32
C ARG A 193 -28.45 7.42 16.90
N SER A 194 -29.13 8.02 15.94
CA SER A 194 -28.69 8.05 14.55
C SER A 194 -27.74 9.23 14.39
N ILE A 195 -26.60 9.06 13.74
CA ILE A 195 -25.69 10.16 13.42
C ILE A 195 -25.83 10.58 11.96
N VAL A 196 -25.71 11.88 11.71
CA VAL A 196 -25.37 12.42 10.38
C VAL A 196 -23.94 12.89 10.43
N ALA A 197 -23.13 12.33 9.54
CA ALA A 197 -21.72 12.66 9.45
C ALA A 197 -21.49 13.69 8.33
N ASN A 198 -20.69 14.71 8.63
CA ASN A 198 -20.24 15.73 7.68
C ASN A 198 -18.71 15.78 7.69
N VAL A 199 -18.15 16.27 6.59
CA VAL A 199 -16.72 16.57 6.50
C VAL A 199 -16.50 17.96 5.92
N THR A 200 -15.55 18.69 6.51
CA THR A 200 -15.09 19.96 5.97
C THR A 200 -13.78 19.75 5.23
N ILE A 201 -13.75 20.13 3.95
CA ILE A 201 -12.58 20.04 3.08
C ILE A 201 -12.36 21.41 2.45
N HIS A 202 -11.20 22.03 2.65
CA HIS A 202 -10.89 23.39 2.18
C HIS A 202 -11.96 24.45 2.53
N GLY A 203 -12.59 24.29 3.71
CA GLY A 203 -13.65 25.20 4.19
C GLY A 203 -15.02 25.02 3.55
N GLN A 204 -15.22 23.95 2.77
CA GLN A 204 -16.53 23.54 2.25
C GLN A 204 -17.00 22.29 3.00
N ASP A 205 -18.27 22.28 3.40
CA ASP A 205 -18.88 21.17 4.13
C ASP A 205 -19.61 20.22 3.17
N TYR A 206 -19.40 18.93 3.36
CA TYR A 206 -20.02 17.86 2.60
C TYR A 206 -20.65 16.84 3.54
N GLU A 207 -21.91 16.50 3.28
CA GLU A 207 -22.59 15.43 4.00
C GLU A 207 -22.13 14.05 3.51
N LEU A 208 -21.86 13.15 4.44
CA LEU A 208 -21.51 11.76 4.17
C LEU A 208 -22.76 10.89 4.07
N ARG A 209 -22.76 9.96 3.11
CA ARG A 209 -23.83 8.99 2.96
C ARG A 209 -23.67 7.87 3.99
N GLN A 210 -24.77 7.24 4.37
CA GLN A 210 -24.71 5.95 5.08
C GLN A 210 -23.95 4.91 4.23
N GLY A 211 -23.08 4.14 4.88
CA GLY A 211 -22.16 3.20 4.23
C GLY A 211 -20.82 3.85 3.86
N THR A 212 -20.18 3.34 2.82
CA THR A 212 -18.80 3.70 2.45
C THR A 212 -18.75 4.99 1.63
N ASN A 213 -17.87 5.90 2.04
CA ASN A 213 -17.57 7.18 1.39
C ASN A 213 -16.08 7.25 1.06
N VAL A 214 -15.72 7.26 -0.23
CA VAL A 214 -14.32 7.21 -0.66
C VAL A 214 -13.77 8.60 -0.90
N PHE A 215 -12.62 8.90 -0.31
CA PHE A 215 -11.87 10.15 -0.46
C PHE A 215 -10.63 9.93 -1.31
N GLY A 216 -10.34 10.88 -2.18
CA GLY A 216 -9.13 10.81 -2.98
C GLY A 216 -9.07 11.87 -4.06
N ARG A 217 -8.00 11.86 -4.85
CA ARG A 217 -7.74 12.89 -5.85
C ARG A 217 -8.50 12.70 -7.16
N SER A 218 -8.97 11.47 -7.45
CA SER A 218 -9.59 11.18 -8.74
C SER A 218 -11.11 11.17 -8.66
N SER A 219 -11.76 12.06 -9.40
CA SER A 219 -13.22 12.06 -9.59
C SER A 219 -13.78 10.78 -10.22
N SER A 220 -12.93 9.94 -10.83
CA SER A 220 -13.36 8.67 -11.42
C SER A 220 -13.48 7.52 -10.41
N SER A 221 -12.89 7.66 -9.22
CA SER A 221 -12.77 6.56 -8.25
C SER A 221 -12.98 6.98 -6.79
N SER A 222 -13.34 8.24 -6.56
CA SER A 222 -13.66 8.82 -5.25
C SER A 222 -15.01 9.53 -5.28
N ASP A 223 -15.73 9.47 -4.17
CA ASP A 223 -16.97 10.19 -3.95
C ASP A 223 -16.71 11.65 -3.60
N TYR A 224 -15.67 11.88 -2.79
CA TYR A 224 -15.24 13.20 -2.35
C TYR A 224 -13.84 13.45 -2.89
N VAL A 225 -13.75 14.42 -3.80
CA VAL A 225 -12.51 14.76 -4.50
C VAL A 225 -11.73 15.78 -3.67
N ILE A 226 -10.48 15.42 -3.37
CA ILE A 226 -9.53 16.31 -2.71
C ILE A 226 -8.44 16.63 -3.73
N ASP A 227 -8.44 17.88 -4.20
CA ASP A 227 -7.49 18.34 -5.22
C ASP A 227 -6.16 18.71 -4.58
N ASP A 228 -5.43 17.68 -4.18
CA ASP A 228 -4.12 17.80 -3.55
C ASP A 228 -3.13 16.81 -4.18
N PRO A 229 -1.94 17.25 -4.61
CA PRO A 229 -0.94 16.38 -5.23
C PRO A 229 -0.50 15.21 -4.34
N GLY A 230 -0.44 15.40 -3.03
CA GLY A 230 -0.11 14.38 -2.02
C GLY A 230 -1.25 13.41 -1.74
N VAL A 231 -2.45 13.64 -2.29
CA VAL A 231 -3.58 12.74 -2.17
C VAL A 231 -3.55 11.66 -3.26
N SER A 232 -3.60 10.40 -2.85
CA SER A 232 -3.78 9.26 -3.74
C SER A 232 -5.13 9.29 -4.46
N ARG A 233 -5.19 8.72 -5.67
CA ARG A 233 -6.43 8.64 -6.47
C ARG A 233 -7.61 8.10 -5.68
N ARG A 234 -7.39 7.01 -4.93
CA ARG A 234 -8.23 6.53 -3.83
C ARG A 234 -7.33 6.53 -2.60
N HIS A 235 -7.63 7.35 -1.60
CA HIS A 235 -6.73 7.59 -0.48
C HIS A 235 -7.21 6.87 0.77
N PHE A 236 -8.40 7.21 1.24
CA PHE A 236 -9.03 6.59 2.40
C PHE A 236 -10.54 6.54 2.18
N GLU A 237 -11.22 5.80 3.04
CA GLU A 237 -12.68 5.79 3.08
C GLU A 237 -13.18 6.03 4.50
N ILE A 238 -14.35 6.63 4.63
CA ILE A 238 -15.10 6.70 5.88
C ILE A 238 -16.36 5.88 5.69
N THR A 239 -16.51 4.82 6.48
CA THR A 239 -17.74 4.05 6.57
C THR A 239 -18.59 4.61 7.70
N VAL A 240 -19.75 5.16 7.35
CA VAL A 240 -20.72 5.69 8.30
C VAL A 240 -21.76 4.62 8.56
N GLU A 241 -21.81 4.13 9.80
CA GLU A 241 -22.86 3.25 10.28
C GLU A 241 -23.98 4.05 10.97
N ARG A 242 -24.95 3.39 11.61
CA ARG A 242 -26.07 4.09 12.25
C ARG A 242 -25.63 5.00 13.41
N ASP A 243 -24.66 4.55 14.20
CA ASP A 243 -24.29 5.15 15.48
C ASP A 243 -22.80 5.47 15.62
N HIS A 244 -21.98 5.16 14.61
CA HIS A 244 -20.54 5.43 14.60
C HIS A 244 -19.99 5.49 13.18
N SER A 245 -18.78 6.06 13.03
CA SER A 245 -18.04 6.12 11.77
C SER A 245 -16.63 5.57 11.93
N VAL A 246 -16.13 4.91 10.88
CA VAL A 246 -14.79 4.31 10.84
C VAL A 246 -14.04 4.79 9.61
N ALA A 247 -12.84 5.34 9.80
CA ALA A 247 -11.91 5.67 8.72
C ALA A 247 -10.96 4.50 8.43
N ASN A 248 -10.76 4.18 7.15
CA ASN A 248 -9.78 3.18 6.69
C ASN A 248 -8.87 3.75 5.62
N ASP A 249 -7.55 3.54 5.75
CA ASP A 249 -6.59 3.88 4.70
C ASP A 249 -6.64 2.83 3.59
N LEU A 250 -6.72 3.27 2.33
CA LEU A 250 -6.83 2.38 1.16
C LEU A 250 -5.47 2.01 0.55
N GLY A 251 -4.41 2.06 1.36
CA GLY A 251 -3.03 1.88 0.89
C GLY A 251 -2.53 3.13 0.18
N SER A 252 -2.82 4.30 0.73
CA SER A 252 -2.37 5.55 0.13
C SER A 252 -0.85 5.70 0.19
N THR A 253 -0.29 6.46 -0.75
CA THR A 253 1.16 6.68 -0.86
C THR A 253 1.73 7.35 0.39
N ASN A 254 1.10 8.43 0.85
CA ASN A 254 1.57 9.20 2.01
C ASN A 254 1.02 8.66 3.35
N GLY A 255 0.00 7.81 3.29
CA GLY A 255 -0.77 7.36 4.45
C GLY A 255 -1.79 8.42 4.89
N THR A 256 -2.85 7.95 5.53
CA THR A 256 -3.83 8.82 6.20
C THR A 256 -3.41 9.00 7.65
N LEU A 257 -3.38 10.24 8.15
CA LEU A 257 -3.05 10.54 9.55
C LEU A 257 -4.32 10.95 10.30
N LEU A 258 -4.50 10.44 11.51
CA LEU A 258 -5.50 10.91 12.47
C LEU A 258 -4.76 11.43 13.70
N ARG A 259 -4.97 12.71 14.06
CA ARG A 259 -4.29 13.35 15.20
C ARG A 259 -2.75 13.21 15.14
N GLY A 260 -2.19 13.34 13.93
CA GLY A 260 -0.75 13.23 13.68
C GLY A 260 -0.17 11.81 13.69
N ARG A 261 -1.00 10.76 13.77
CA ARG A 261 -0.57 9.35 13.72
C ARG A 261 -1.14 8.65 12.50
N LYS A 262 -0.33 7.85 11.80
CA LYS A 262 -0.81 7.08 10.64
C LYS A 262 -1.87 6.08 11.09
N LEU A 263 -3.01 6.08 10.41
CA LEU A 263 -4.10 5.15 10.65
C LEU A 263 -4.09 4.07 9.56
N THR A 264 -4.45 2.85 9.95
CA THR A 264 -4.88 1.80 9.00
C THR A 264 -6.39 1.64 9.06
N SER A 265 -6.93 1.64 10.29
CA SER A 265 -8.36 1.69 10.58
C SER A 265 -8.55 2.39 11.94
N ALA A 266 -9.50 3.32 12.04
CA ALA A 266 -9.77 4.04 13.28
C ALA A 266 -11.24 4.51 13.38
N ASN A 267 -11.82 4.41 14.58
CA ASN A 267 -13.10 5.06 14.85
C ASN A 267 -12.92 6.57 14.90
N LEU A 268 -13.84 7.29 14.26
CA LEU A 268 -13.89 8.74 14.28
C LEU A 268 -14.81 9.23 15.40
N SER A 269 -14.52 10.42 15.91
CA SER A 269 -15.36 11.18 16.84
C SER A 269 -15.52 12.61 16.34
N ASP A 270 -16.57 13.31 16.78
CA ASP A 270 -16.77 14.72 16.42
C ASP A 270 -15.50 15.57 16.56
N GLY A 271 -15.20 16.36 15.52
CA GLY A 271 -14.06 17.27 15.47
C GLY A 271 -12.72 16.60 15.13
N ASP A 272 -12.70 15.30 14.85
CA ASP A 272 -11.48 14.62 14.42
C ASP A 272 -10.96 15.18 13.09
N VAL A 273 -9.64 15.30 12.99
CA VAL A 273 -8.95 15.81 11.81
C VAL A 273 -8.12 14.70 11.18
N LEU A 274 -8.47 14.39 9.93
CA LEU A 274 -7.77 13.46 9.06
C LEU A 274 -6.88 14.26 8.11
N MET A 275 -5.62 13.88 7.98
CA MET A 275 -4.71 14.43 6.97
C MET A 275 -4.47 13.40 5.88
N ALA A 276 -4.57 13.84 4.64
CA ALA A 276 -4.23 13.07 3.45
C ALA A 276 -3.35 13.95 2.56
N GLY A 277 -2.05 13.66 2.49
CA GLY A 277 -1.10 14.66 1.97
C GLY A 277 -1.13 15.92 2.84
N ASP A 278 -1.26 17.08 2.21
CA ASP A 278 -1.40 18.38 2.91
C ASP A 278 -2.86 18.78 3.12
N ALA A 279 -3.80 17.99 2.60
CA ALA A 279 -5.21 18.26 2.74
C ALA A 279 -5.73 17.86 4.12
N GLU A 280 -6.38 18.82 4.77
CA GLU A 280 -7.11 18.63 6.02
C GLU A 280 -8.57 18.25 5.72
N VAL A 281 -9.02 17.13 6.31
CA VAL A 281 -10.40 16.68 6.29
C VAL A 281 -10.89 16.61 7.73
N ARG A 282 -11.72 17.58 8.13
CA ARG A 282 -12.29 17.61 9.48
C ARG A 282 -13.63 16.88 9.49
N TYR A 283 -13.77 15.90 10.37
CA TYR A 283 -14.99 15.12 10.56
C TYR A 283 -15.87 15.78 11.62
N HIS A 284 -17.17 15.82 11.32
CA HIS A 284 -18.20 16.30 12.23
C HIS A 284 -19.33 15.29 12.31
N GLU A 285 -19.83 15.02 13.51
CA GLU A 285 -21.02 14.19 13.71
C GLU A 285 -22.11 14.99 14.41
N ILE A 286 -23.31 14.91 13.85
CA ILE A 286 -24.50 15.52 14.41
C ILE A 286 -25.41 14.39 14.88
N GLU A 287 -25.65 14.31 16.19
CA GLU A 287 -26.67 13.40 16.73
C GLU A 287 -28.04 13.84 16.21
N GLN A 288 -28.72 12.95 15.48
CA GLN A 288 -30.14 13.06 15.19
C GLN A 288 -30.91 12.29 16.24
N ASP A 289 -31.70 13.02 17.03
CA ASP A 289 -32.73 12.41 17.87
C ASP A 289 -33.74 11.69 16.97
N ALA A 290 -33.83 10.37 17.13
CA ALA A 290 -34.86 9.57 16.49
C ALA A 290 -36.22 10.03 17.01
N GLN A 291 -36.96 10.75 16.16
CA GLN A 291 -38.25 11.35 16.47
C GLN A 291 -39.39 10.33 16.52
#